data_AF-A0A7W2TH27-F1
#
_entry.id   AF-A0A7W2TH27-F1
#
_cell.length_a   1.000
_cell.length_b   1.000
_cell.length_c   1.000
_cell.angle_alpha   90.00
_cell.angle_beta   90.00
_cell.angle_gamma   90.00
#
_symmetry.space_group_name_H-M   'P 1'
#
loop_
_entity.id
_entity.type
_entity.pdbx_description
1 polymer ?
#
loop_
_entity_poly.entity_id
_entity_poly.type
_entity_poly.pdbx_seq_one_letter_code
_entity_poly.pdbx_strand_id
1 'polypeptide(L)'
;MKLLPFIAIYLSAFTVLADDNIHQQVTLKGKWLVEADQQVMFDPQTSALKLWRGKLLTLSDGSADKSQQKQLHIIEPTSGLVEEKSMLMTMSSQVKSSCFSSYLAGEPDFEALAVDPNNDKVFIIVTEDARNGDELSSACQQRFQNTGSTTYPTLIVRLALDDNNILSMTHVRPLQFDASYNVGDFSNDGIEGLAFGQDNTLYLGLEKDSQGLARIFSLVLGENFWATDEFAPVIDTEVLLPTFSQGGHPINGMDYLSKDNHPGYIVAAARNDDQLWIIDLAKKQPTKIIAMNFLAPVSAENNECSDWEPIGNTSLEGVAVAKNKIWLINDPWKAHYIENAKCPSNDEKYKSFSPLLFSLTIDKGWLE
;
A
#
# COMPACT_ATOMS: atom_id res chain seq x y z
N MET A 1 42.93 -44.41 -26.49
CA MET A 1 41.90 -43.93 -25.54
C MET A 1 42.49 -42.80 -24.72
N LYS A 2 42.19 -41.54 -25.05
CA LYS A 2 42.55 -40.38 -24.22
C LYS A 2 41.25 -39.88 -23.58
N LEU A 3 41.21 -39.89 -22.25
CA LEU A 3 40.12 -39.29 -21.48
C LEU A 3 40.11 -37.77 -21.71
N LEU A 4 38.94 -37.23 -22.05
CA LEU A 4 38.63 -35.81 -21.99
C LEU A 4 38.19 -35.48 -20.55
N PRO A 5 38.70 -34.40 -19.93
CA PRO A 5 38.17 -33.92 -18.67
C PRO A 5 36.90 -33.10 -18.94
N PHE A 6 35.82 -33.43 -18.24
CA PHE A 6 34.64 -32.58 -18.14
C PHE A 6 35.03 -31.32 -17.35
N ILE A 7 34.99 -30.16 -18.01
CA ILE A 7 35.02 -28.86 -17.35
C ILE A 7 33.60 -28.61 -16.86
N ALA A 8 33.40 -28.72 -15.54
CA ALA A 8 32.20 -28.22 -14.88
C ALA A 8 32.30 -26.69 -14.81
N ILE A 9 31.51 -26.00 -15.62
CA ILE A 9 31.33 -24.55 -15.50
C ILE A 9 30.39 -24.34 -14.31
N TYR A 10 30.96 -23.98 -13.16
CA TYR A 10 30.20 -23.37 -12.07
C TYR A 10 29.82 -21.95 -12.52
N LEU A 11 28.58 -21.75 -12.95
CA LEU A 11 27.97 -20.42 -12.92
C LEU A 11 27.73 -20.09 -11.45
N SER A 12 28.66 -19.35 -10.83
CA SER A 12 28.35 -18.60 -9.63
C SER A 12 27.38 -17.48 -10.04
N ALA A 13 26.09 -17.67 -9.75
CA ALA A 13 25.16 -16.55 -9.77
C ALA A 13 25.63 -15.58 -8.68
N PHE A 14 26.27 -14.48 -9.09
CA PHE A 14 26.52 -13.38 -8.17
C PHE A 14 25.15 -12.79 -7.82
N THR A 15 24.66 -13.09 -6.62
CA THR A 15 23.54 -12.36 -6.02
C THR A 15 24.04 -10.93 -5.79
N VAL A 16 23.57 -9.99 -6.61
CA VAL A 16 23.87 -8.57 -6.41
C VAL A 16 22.88 -8.04 -5.39
N LEU A 17 23.39 -7.47 -4.29
CA LEU A 17 22.57 -6.94 -3.21
C LEU A 17 21.91 -5.62 -3.63
N ALA A 18 20.73 -5.36 -3.10
CA ALA A 18 19.96 -4.15 -3.36
C ALA A 18 20.73 -2.86 -2.97
N ASP A 19 21.45 -2.87 -1.84
CA ASP A 19 22.28 -1.75 -1.37
C ASP A 19 23.40 -1.39 -2.35
N ASP A 20 23.89 -2.37 -3.10
CA ASP A 20 24.93 -2.18 -4.12
C ASP A 20 24.35 -1.76 -5.48
N ASN A 21 23.02 -1.72 -5.61
CA ASN A 21 22.26 -1.51 -6.85
C ASN A 21 21.28 -0.32 -6.76
N ILE A 22 21.65 0.75 -6.06
CA ILE A 22 20.90 2.01 -6.14
C ILE A 22 21.09 2.59 -7.54
N HIS A 23 20.00 2.64 -8.32
CA HIS A 23 20.08 3.08 -9.71
C HIS A 23 19.93 4.60 -9.86
N GLN A 24 19.20 5.23 -8.93
CA GLN A 24 18.98 6.66 -8.89
C GLN A 24 18.70 7.10 -7.45
N GLN A 25 19.13 8.32 -7.12
CA GLN A 25 18.76 8.99 -5.88
C GLN A 25 18.03 10.30 -6.19
N VAL A 26 16.92 10.55 -5.50
CA VAL A 26 16.12 11.78 -5.63
C VAL A 26 15.87 12.41 -4.26
N THR A 27 15.63 13.72 -4.24
CA THR A 27 15.15 14.42 -3.04
C THR A 27 13.78 15.02 -3.33
N LEU A 28 12.79 14.62 -2.53
CA LEU A 28 11.40 14.98 -2.70
C LEU A 28 10.99 16.02 -1.66
N LYS A 29 10.37 17.10 -2.15
CA LYS A 29 9.82 18.16 -1.33
C LYS A 29 8.34 17.90 -1.11
N GLY A 30 7.98 17.70 0.14
CA GLY A 30 6.62 17.38 0.55
C GLY A 30 5.71 18.60 0.61
N LYS A 31 4.43 18.31 0.82
CA LYS A 31 3.43 19.31 1.18
C LYS A 31 2.50 18.72 2.22
N TRP A 32 2.27 19.46 3.29
CA TRP A 32 1.30 19.06 4.32
C TRP A 32 -0.07 18.93 3.69
N LEU A 33 -0.81 17.90 4.06
CA LEU A 33 -2.23 17.87 3.78
C LEU A 33 -2.94 18.87 4.67
N VAL A 34 -3.82 19.67 4.08
CA VAL A 34 -4.58 20.70 4.79
C VAL A 34 -6.06 20.54 4.54
N GLU A 35 -6.88 20.78 5.54
CA GLU A 35 -8.34 20.74 5.45
C GLU A 35 -8.91 22.09 4.97
N ALA A 36 -10.23 22.15 4.78
CA ALA A 36 -10.91 23.32 4.26
C ALA A 36 -10.70 24.59 5.10
N ASP A 37 -10.47 24.44 6.40
CA ASP A 37 -10.17 25.52 7.35
C ASP A 37 -8.69 25.96 7.35
N GLN A 38 -7.88 25.40 6.44
CA GLN A 38 -6.43 25.62 6.31
C GLN A 38 -5.59 25.05 7.45
N GLN A 39 -6.18 24.31 8.39
CA GLN A 39 -5.41 23.53 9.35
C GLN A 39 -4.85 22.29 8.67
N VAL A 40 -3.73 21.80 9.21
CA VAL A 40 -3.19 20.51 8.77
C VAL A 40 -4.15 19.38 9.13
N MET A 41 -4.26 18.38 8.25
CA MET A 41 -5.14 17.24 8.46
C MET A 41 -4.74 16.51 9.75
N PHE A 42 -5.69 16.31 10.66
CA PHE A 42 -5.43 15.75 11.98
C PHE A 42 -5.52 14.23 11.98
N ASP A 43 -4.41 13.58 12.36
CA ASP A 43 -4.27 12.15 12.64
C ASP A 43 -5.05 11.18 11.73
N PRO A 44 -4.84 11.23 10.40
CA PRO A 44 -5.54 10.35 9.48
C PRO A 44 -4.91 8.97 9.34
N GLN A 45 -3.67 8.73 9.83
CA GLN A 45 -2.89 7.49 9.67
C GLN A 45 -3.13 6.83 8.30
N THR A 46 -2.64 7.49 7.25
CA THR A 46 -3.02 7.16 5.88
C THR A 46 -2.34 5.88 5.41
N SER A 47 -3.14 4.91 4.95
CA SER A 47 -2.65 3.60 4.53
C SER A 47 -2.61 3.39 3.00
N ALA A 48 -3.23 4.27 2.21
CA ALA A 48 -3.27 4.08 0.76
C ALA A 48 -3.29 5.38 -0.03
N LEU A 49 -2.92 5.33 -1.31
CA LEU A 49 -3.08 6.47 -2.23
C LEU A 49 -3.45 5.97 -3.61
N LYS A 50 -4.49 6.54 -4.24
CA LYS A 50 -4.87 6.20 -5.62
C LYS A 50 -5.33 7.41 -6.42
N LEU A 51 -5.04 7.43 -7.72
CA LEU A 51 -5.64 8.41 -8.61
C LEU A 51 -7.12 8.07 -8.84
N TRP A 52 -7.98 9.06 -8.66
CA TRP A 52 -9.41 8.95 -8.92
C TRP A 52 -9.97 10.26 -9.44
N ARG A 53 -10.55 10.24 -10.66
CA ARG A 53 -11.17 11.42 -11.30
C ARG A 53 -10.29 12.68 -11.30
N GLY A 54 -8.97 12.49 -11.46
CA GLY A 54 -7.98 13.58 -11.47
C GLY A 54 -7.53 14.06 -10.09
N LYS A 55 -8.12 13.54 -9.01
CA LYS A 55 -7.76 13.77 -7.62
C LYS A 55 -7.07 12.53 -7.03
N LEU A 56 -6.56 12.63 -5.82
CA LEU A 56 -6.04 11.48 -5.09
C LEU A 56 -7.06 11.03 -4.04
N LEU A 57 -7.20 9.72 -3.86
CA LEU A 57 -7.93 9.11 -2.75
C LEU A 57 -6.93 8.52 -1.77
N THR A 58 -7.12 8.79 -0.49
CA THR A 58 -6.45 8.07 0.59
C THR A 58 -7.45 7.43 1.52
N LEU A 59 -7.02 6.33 2.13
CA LEU A 59 -7.72 5.61 3.18
C LEU A 59 -7.02 5.87 4.51
N SER A 60 -7.77 5.81 5.60
CA SER A 60 -7.25 5.82 6.97
C SER A 60 -7.31 4.40 7.52
N ASP A 61 -6.23 3.97 8.16
CA ASP A 61 -6.14 2.67 8.85
C ASP A 61 -7.00 2.62 10.14
N GLY A 62 -6.91 1.53 10.89
CA GLY A 62 -7.59 1.36 12.17
C GLY A 62 -6.96 2.16 13.32
N SER A 63 -5.74 2.66 13.15
CA SER A 63 -4.98 3.40 14.15
C SER A 63 -5.24 4.93 14.12
N ALA A 64 -5.88 5.43 13.07
CA ALA A 64 -6.29 6.83 12.90
C ALA A 64 -7.20 7.35 14.03
N ASP A 65 -7.31 8.68 14.17
CA ASP A 65 -8.35 9.25 15.03
C ASP A 65 -9.75 8.80 14.57
N LYS A 66 -10.67 8.61 15.52
CA LYS A 66 -12.03 8.10 15.23
C LYS A 66 -12.81 8.96 14.24
N SER A 67 -12.51 10.26 14.16
CA SER A 67 -13.12 11.16 13.17
C SER A 67 -12.61 10.92 11.74
N GLN A 68 -11.47 10.25 11.59
CA GLN A 68 -10.79 9.99 10.32
C GLN A 68 -11.06 8.58 9.76
N GLN A 69 -11.42 7.62 10.61
CA GLN A 69 -11.61 6.21 10.23
C GLN A 69 -12.83 5.95 9.33
N LYS A 70 -12.79 4.81 8.60
CA LYS A 70 -13.91 4.29 7.78
C LYS A 70 -14.45 5.27 6.74
N GLN A 71 -13.55 6.01 6.10
CA GLN A 71 -13.89 6.89 4.99
C GLN A 71 -12.73 6.98 4.01
N LEU A 72 -13.04 7.41 2.79
CA LEU A 72 -12.02 7.81 1.82
C LEU A 72 -11.94 9.33 1.78
N HIS A 73 -10.72 9.84 1.93
CA HIS A 73 -10.43 11.26 1.82
C HIS A 73 -10.02 11.60 0.39
N ILE A 74 -10.52 12.73 -0.11
CA ILE A 74 -10.22 13.20 -1.47
C ILE A 74 -9.25 14.36 -1.37
N ILE A 75 -8.10 14.25 -2.01
CA ILE A 75 -7.02 15.24 -1.97
C ILE A 75 -6.89 15.87 -3.36
N GLU A 76 -6.80 17.19 -3.43
CA GLU A 76 -6.35 17.90 -4.63
C GLU A 76 -4.82 17.84 -4.74
N PRO A 77 -4.24 17.03 -5.65
CA PRO A 77 -2.80 16.77 -5.70
C PRO A 77 -1.94 18.04 -5.78
N THR A 78 -2.41 19.06 -6.50
CA THR A 78 -1.59 20.27 -6.73
C THR A 78 -1.47 21.11 -5.46
N SER A 79 -2.50 21.14 -4.62
CA SER A 79 -2.55 22.02 -3.44
C SER A 79 -2.35 21.27 -2.11
N GLY A 80 -2.53 19.95 -2.08
CA GLY A 80 -2.59 19.20 -0.82
C GLY A 80 -3.87 19.44 -0.02
N LEU A 81 -4.85 20.16 -0.59
CA LEU A 81 -6.12 20.41 0.06
C LEU A 81 -6.97 19.14 0.08
N VAL A 82 -7.40 18.73 1.27
CA VAL A 82 -8.39 17.68 1.49
C VAL A 82 -9.79 18.29 1.33
N GLU A 83 -10.66 17.62 0.57
CA GLU A 83 -12.04 18.05 0.44
C GLU A 83 -12.79 18.00 1.77
N GLU A 84 -13.66 18.97 2.02
CA GLU A 84 -14.48 19.05 3.24
C GLU A 84 -15.35 17.79 3.46
N LYS A 85 -15.72 17.10 2.38
CA LYS A 85 -16.57 15.91 2.43
C LYS A 85 -15.79 14.67 2.01
N SER A 86 -15.41 13.89 3.00
CA SER A 86 -14.93 12.51 2.80
C SER A 86 -16.09 11.56 2.49
N MET A 87 -15.76 10.43 1.85
CA MET A 87 -16.74 9.40 1.49
C MET A 87 -16.86 8.38 2.62
N LEU A 88 -17.81 8.61 3.52
CA LEU A 88 -18.07 7.74 4.66
C LEU A 88 -18.51 6.35 4.19
N MET A 89 -17.90 5.31 4.77
CA MET A 89 -18.24 3.93 4.50
C MET A 89 -19.43 3.47 5.35
N THR A 90 -20.33 2.74 4.71
CA THR A 90 -21.45 2.06 5.35
C THR A 90 -21.45 0.59 4.96
N MET A 91 -22.19 -0.25 5.67
CA MET A 91 -22.34 -1.66 5.30
C MET A 91 -23.71 -1.95 4.69
N SER A 92 -23.69 -2.67 3.57
CA SER A 92 -24.88 -3.30 2.99
C SER A 92 -25.47 -4.37 3.92
N SER A 93 -26.72 -4.77 3.67
CA SER A 93 -27.35 -5.89 4.38
C SER A 93 -26.57 -7.20 4.22
N GLN A 94 -26.00 -7.43 3.04
CA GLN A 94 -25.19 -8.61 2.73
C GLN A 94 -23.95 -8.69 3.63
N VAL A 95 -23.17 -7.61 3.72
CA VAL A 95 -21.98 -7.56 4.59
C VAL A 95 -22.37 -7.65 6.07
N LYS A 96 -23.47 -7.01 6.48
CA LYS A 96 -24.00 -7.12 7.86
C LYS A 96 -24.42 -8.54 8.25
N SER A 97 -24.75 -9.40 7.28
CA SER A 97 -25.09 -10.81 7.51
C SER A 97 -23.89 -11.76 7.39
N SER A 98 -22.70 -11.24 7.06
CA SER A 98 -21.50 -12.07 6.86
C SER A 98 -20.83 -12.44 8.19
N CYS A 99 -19.90 -13.40 8.13
CA CYS A 99 -19.03 -13.76 9.25
C CYS A 99 -18.16 -12.60 9.77
N PHE A 100 -17.92 -11.57 8.95
CA PHE A 100 -16.95 -10.51 9.21
C PHE A 100 -17.61 -9.19 9.62
N SER A 101 -18.93 -9.18 9.85
CA SER A 101 -19.67 -7.95 10.12
C SER A 101 -19.18 -7.21 11.36
N SER A 102 -18.87 -7.93 12.45
CA SER A 102 -18.42 -7.31 13.71
C SER A 102 -17.07 -6.63 13.54
N TYR A 103 -16.13 -7.29 12.89
CA TYR A 103 -14.81 -6.73 12.59
C TYR A 103 -14.93 -5.47 11.71
N LEU A 104 -15.65 -5.56 10.57
CA LEU A 104 -15.83 -4.43 9.66
C LEU A 104 -16.65 -3.26 10.25
N ALA A 105 -17.49 -3.53 11.26
CA ALA A 105 -18.25 -2.49 11.97
C ALA A 105 -17.38 -1.68 12.95
N GLY A 106 -16.35 -2.33 13.51
CA GLY A 106 -15.47 -1.80 14.55
C GLY A 106 -14.45 -0.80 14.01
N GLU A 107 -13.18 -1.04 14.31
CA GLU A 107 -12.03 -0.26 13.85
C GLU A 107 -11.19 -1.20 12.97
N PRO A 108 -11.70 -1.63 11.80
CA PRO A 108 -10.96 -2.54 10.92
C PRO A 108 -9.69 -1.85 10.45
N ASP A 109 -8.59 -2.60 10.45
CA ASP A 109 -7.31 -2.11 9.95
C ASP A 109 -7.33 -2.23 8.44
N PHE A 110 -7.61 -1.12 7.77
CA PHE A 110 -7.68 -1.08 6.32
C PHE A 110 -6.37 -0.57 5.75
N GLU A 111 -5.62 -1.49 5.12
CA GLU A 111 -4.22 -1.24 4.76
C GLU A 111 -4.03 -0.78 3.33
N ALA A 112 -4.95 -1.07 2.43
CA ALA A 112 -4.75 -0.74 1.03
C ALA A 112 -6.06 -0.45 0.30
N LEU A 113 -5.92 0.28 -0.80
CA LEU A 113 -7.00 0.69 -1.69
C LEU A 113 -6.61 0.45 -3.14
N ALA A 114 -7.56 0.03 -3.97
CA ALA A 114 -7.47 0.08 -5.42
C ALA A 114 -8.79 0.57 -6.04
N VAL A 115 -8.70 1.34 -7.13
CA VAL A 115 -9.85 1.81 -7.90
C VAL A 115 -10.08 0.86 -9.06
N ASP A 116 -11.30 0.34 -9.23
CA ASP A 116 -11.64 -0.55 -10.35
C ASP A 116 -11.44 0.21 -11.69
N PRO A 117 -10.60 -0.30 -12.60
CA PRO A 117 -10.28 0.40 -13.85
C PRO A 117 -11.47 0.47 -14.82
N ASN A 118 -12.47 -0.40 -14.66
CA ASN A 118 -13.66 -0.44 -15.52
C ASN A 118 -14.86 0.27 -14.91
N ASN A 119 -14.80 0.64 -13.63
CA ASN A 119 -15.88 1.34 -12.94
C ASN A 119 -15.34 2.21 -11.81
N ASP A 120 -15.21 3.52 -12.09
CA ASP A 120 -14.70 4.49 -11.13
C ASP A 120 -15.61 4.75 -9.90
N LYS A 121 -16.74 4.04 -9.77
CA LYS A 121 -17.54 4.01 -8.54
C LYS A 121 -17.27 2.78 -7.67
N VAL A 122 -16.34 1.91 -8.07
CA VAL A 122 -16.01 0.67 -7.37
C VAL A 122 -14.57 0.73 -6.89
N PHE A 123 -14.40 0.34 -5.64
CA PHE A 123 -13.10 0.31 -4.99
C PHE A 123 -12.93 -1.03 -4.28
N ILE A 124 -11.69 -1.47 -4.21
CA ILE A 124 -11.29 -2.64 -3.45
C ILE A 124 -10.43 -2.15 -2.31
N ILE A 125 -10.75 -2.55 -1.10
CA ILE A 125 -9.86 -2.38 0.05
C ILE A 125 -9.49 -3.74 0.61
N VAL A 126 -8.36 -3.80 1.29
CA VAL A 126 -7.91 -4.97 2.04
C VAL A 126 -7.76 -4.61 3.51
N THR A 127 -7.86 -5.61 4.37
CA THR A 127 -7.56 -5.47 5.79
C THR A 127 -6.28 -6.21 6.14
N GLU A 128 -5.55 -5.83 7.18
CA GLU A 128 -4.37 -6.56 7.64
C GLU A 128 -4.71 -8.03 7.97
N ASP A 129 -5.35 -8.24 9.13
CA ASP A 129 -6.05 -9.46 9.48
C ASP A 129 -7.24 -9.18 10.42
N ALA A 130 -8.23 -10.05 10.40
CA ALA A 130 -9.50 -9.80 11.07
C ALA A 130 -9.50 -10.07 12.60
N ARG A 131 -8.37 -9.85 13.30
CA ARG A 131 -8.20 -10.23 14.72
C ARG A 131 -8.78 -9.23 15.73
N ASN A 132 -8.79 -7.94 15.41
CA ASN A 132 -9.13 -6.86 16.36
C ASN A 132 -10.65 -6.60 16.51
N GLY A 133 -11.49 -7.55 16.10
CA GLY A 133 -12.96 -7.50 16.25
C GLY A 133 -13.49 -8.43 17.35
N ASP A 134 -14.82 -8.53 17.49
CA ASP A 134 -15.41 -9.67 18.20
C ASP A 134 -14.91 -10.97 17.55
N GLU A 135 -14.48 -11.95 18.35
CA GLU A 135 -14.04 -13.25 17.84
C GLU A 135 -15.08 -13.81 16.86
N LEU A 136 -14.61 -14.33 15.72
CA LEU A 136 -15.48 -15.01 14.77
C LEU A 136 -16.30 -16.08 15.51
N SER A 137 -17.59 -16.18 15.20
CA SER A 137 -18.42 -17.27 15.74
C SER A 137 -17.75 -18.62 15.45
N SER A 138 -17.93 -19.63 16.30
CA SER A 138 -17.28 -20.93 16.11
C SER A 138 -17.54 -21.55 14.73
N ALA A 139 -18.72 -21.32 14.16
CA ALA A 139 -19.06 -21.74 12.80
C ALA A 139 -18.25 -20.99 11.73
N CYS A 140 -18.08 -19.68 11.89
CA CYS A 140 -17.25 -18.85 11.01
C CYS A 140 -15.76 -19.20 11.13
N GLN A 141 -15.25 -19.39 12.34
CA GLN A 141 -13.87 -19.82 12.56
C GLN A 141 -13.62 -21.18 11.90
N GLN A 142 -14.53 -22.14 12.05
CA GLN A 142 -14.41 -23.45 11.41
C GLN A 142 -14.48 -23.36 9.87
N ARG A 143 -15.36 -22.50 9.33
CA ARG A 143 -15.48 -22.27 7.89
C ARG A 143 -14.20 -21.67 7.29
N PHE A 144 -13.58 -20.75 8.01
CA PHE A 144 -12.44 -19.97 7.53
C PHE A 144 -11.11 -20.26 8.25
N GLN A 145 -10.93 -21.47 8.78
CA GLN A 145 -9.70 -21.89 9.48
C GLN A 145 -8.49 -22.11 8.55
N ASN A 146 -8.72 -22.37 7.26
CA ASN A 146 -7.66 -22.75 6.31
C ASN A 146 -7.18 -21.54 5.50
N THR A 147 -6.77 -20.48 6.17
CA THR A 147 -6.29 -19.23 5.54
C THR A 147 -4.98 -19.43 4.77
N GLY A 148 -4.14 -20.37 5.22
CA GLY A 148 -2.77 -20.54 4.74
C GLY A 148 -1.77 -19.54 5.34
N SER A 149 -2.19 -18.74 6.34
CA SER A 149 -1.40 -17.72 7.02
C SER A 149 -1.87 -17.58 8.48
N THR A 150 -2.45 -16.44 8.86
CA THR A 150 -2.91 -16.10 10.21
C THR A 150 -4.20 -16.83 10.61
N THR A 151 -4.50 -16.87 11.91
CA THR A 151 -5.73 -17.50 12.44
C THR A 151 -7.01 -16.81 11.95
N TYR A 152 -6.95 -15.51 11.67
CA TYR A 152 -8.05 -14.70 11.15
C TYR A 152 -7.68 -14.25 9.73
N PRO A 153 -8.52 -14.47 8.70
CA PRO A 153 -8.13 -14.14 7.35
C PRO A 153 -8.00 -12.62 7.13
N THR A 154 -7.01 -12.23 6.34
CA THR A 154 -6.98 -10.98 5.57
C THR A 154 -8.25 -10.91 4.70
N LEU A 155 -8.96 -9.79 4.70
CA LEU A 155 -10.23 -9.63 3.99
C LEU A 155 -10.07 -8.71 2.79
N ILE A 156 -10.61 -9.13 1.65
CA ILE A 156 -10.84 -8.24 0.50
C ILE A 156 -12.29 -7.75 0.53
N VAL A 157 -12.47 -6.43 0.51
CA VAL A 157 -13.79 -5.79 0.65
C VAL A 157 -14.06 -4.94 -0.59
N ARG A 158 -15.26 -5.12 -1.16
CA ARG A 158 -15.73 -4.31 -2.29
C ARG A 158 -16.55 -3.13 -1.81
N LEU A 159 -16.07 -1.93 -2.08
CA LEU A 159 -16.83 -0.70 -1.91
C LEU A 159 -17.53 -0.31 -3.21
N ALA A 160 -18.74 0.24 -3.09
CA ALA A 160 -19.46 0.87 -4.20
C ALA A 160 -20.01 2.23 -3.77
N LEU A 161 -19.72 3.25 -4.58
CA LEU A 161 -20.22 4.61 -4.41
C LEU A 161 -21.57 4.75 -5.12
N ASP A 162 -22.59 5.19 -4.40
CA ASP A 162 -23.89 5.52 -4.99
C ASP A 162 -23.93 6.95 -5.57
N ASP A 163 -25.06 7.33 -6.13
CA ASP A 163 -25.25 8.66 -6.72
C ASP A 163 -25.37 9.79 -5.66
N ASN A 164 -25.47 9.45 -4.38
CA ASN A 164 -25.52 10.38 -3.26
C ASN A 164 -24.16 10.51 -2.53
N ASN A 165 -23.09 9.97 -3.12
CA ASN A 165 -21.75 9.85 -2.53
C ASN A 165 -21.70 9.02 -1.22
N ILE A 166 -22.62 8.09 -1.05
CA ILE A 166 -22.56 7.10 0.03
C ILE A 166 -21.72 5.93 -0.44
N LEU A 167 -20.61 5.68 0.26
CA LEU A 167 -19.74 4.55 -0.01
C LEU A 167 -20.24 3.34 0.79
N SER A 168 -20.56 2.25 0.12
CA SER A 168 -21.09 1.04 0.76
C SER A 168 -20.15 -0.14 0.58
N MET A 169 -19.80 -0.82 1.68
CA MET A 169 -19.24 -2.17 1.67
C MET A 169 -20.33 -3.12 1.17
N THR A 170 -20.19 -3.55 -0.08
CA THR A 170 -21.17 -4.39 -0.77
C THR A 170 -20.88 -5.88 -0.61
N HIS A 171 -19.59 -6.24 -0.58
CA HIS A 171 -19.13 -7.62 -0.50
C HIS A 171 -17.85 -7.70 0.32
N VAL A 172 -17.62 -8.86 0.92
CA VAL A 172 -16.39 -9.22 1.62
C VAL A 172 -16.07 -10.66 1.31
N ARG A 173 -14.79 -10.97 1.08
CA ARG A 173 -14.27 -12.33 0.96
C ARG A 173 -12.96 -12.44 1.75
N PRO A 174 -12.68 -13.58 2.40
CA PRO A 174 -11.38 -13.82 2.99
C PRO A 174 -10.39 -14.25 1.91
N LEU A 175 -9.15 -13.79 1.98
CA LEU A 175 -8.07 -14.30 1.14
C LEU A 175 -7.64 -15.69 1.61
N GLN A 176 -7.14 -16.49 0.67
CA GLN A 176 -6.52 -17.78 0.96
C GLN A 176 -5.18 -17.89 0.25
N PHE A 177 -4.16 -18.23 1.03
CA PHE A 177 -2.82 -18.51 0.57
C PHE A 177 -2.60 -20.02 0.50
N ASP A 178 -1.83 -20.48 -0.47
CA ASP A 178 -1.36 -21.86 -0.45
C ASP A 178 -0.35 -22.02 0.72
N ALA A 179 -0.49 -23.08 1.51
CA ALA A 179 0.39 -23.32 2.65
C ALA A 179 1.89 -23.42 2.25
N SER A 180 2.17 -23.84 1.00
CA SER A 180 3.54 -23.89 0.47
C SER A 180 4.18 -22.51 0.29
N TYR A 181 3.39 -21.43 0.24
CA TYR A 181 3.93 -20.07 0.17
C TYR A 181 4.61 -19.64 1.46
N ASN A 182 4.33 -20.32 2.60
CA ASN A 182 4.90 -20.03 3.91
C ASN A 182 4.78 -18.54 4.30
N VAL A 183 3.59 -17.97 4.13
CA VAL A 183 3.32 -16.56 4.47
C VAL A 183 3.60 -16.28 5.95
N GLY A 184 3.23 -17.21 6.84
CA GLY A 184 3.41 -17.06 8.28
C GLY A 184 2.17 -16.53 8.99
N ASP A 185 2.29 -16.32 10.30
CA ASP A 185 1.23 -15.82 11.17
C ASP A 185 1.75 -14.59 11.92
N PHE A 186 1.65 -13.43 11.27
CA PHE A 186 2.09 -12.15 11.79
C PHE A 186 0.88 -11.22 11.88
N SER A 187 0.67 -10.63 13.05
CA SER A 187 -0.46 -9.72 13.28
C SER A 187 -0.41 -8.47 12.45
N ASN A 188 0.82 -7.97 12.25
CA ASN A 188 1.14 -6.57 12.01
C ASN A 188 1.94 -6.41 10.71
N ASP A 189 1.88 -7.40 9.81
CA ASP A 189 2.73 -7.50 8.63
C ASP A 189 2.00 -8.23 7.48
N GLY A 190 0.82 -7.70 7.15
CA GLY A 190 -0.14 -8.29 6.22
C GLY A 190 0.00 -7.82 4.77
N ILE A 191 -1.15 -7.72 4.09
CA ILE A 191 -1.23 -7.14 2.74
C ILE A 191 -1.42 -5.63 2.87
N GLU A 192 -0.41 -4.87 2.45
CA GLU A 192 -0.37 -3.39 2.53
C GLU A 192 -0.46 -2.73 1.15
N GLY A 193 -0.19 -3.51 0.11
CA GLY A 193 -0.21 -3.04 -1.27
C GLY A 193 -1.41 -3.57 -2.04
N LEU A 194 -2.13 -2.70 -2.76
CA LEU A 194 -3.04 -3.12 -3.82
C LEU A 194 -2.83 -2.34 -5.12
N ALA A 195 -2.84 -3.03 -6.26
CA ALA A 195 -2.94 -2.39 -7.58
C ALA A 195 -3.71 -3.23 -8.58
N PHE A 196 -4.57 -2.59 -9.38
CA PHE A 196 -5.14 -3.20 -10.57
C PHE A 196 -4.15 -3.12 -11.73
N GLY A 197 -3.86 -4.25 -12.36
CA GLY A 197 -3.20 -4.29 -13.66
C GLY A 197 -4.16 -4.64 -14.79
N GLN A 198 -3.63 -5.31 -15.81
CA GLN A 198 -4.40 -5.76 -16.97
C GLN A 198 -5.40 -6.88 -16.61
N ASP A 199 -6.44 -7.03 -17.44
CA ASP A 199 -7.40 -8.14 -17.40
C ASP A 199 -8.05 -8.38 -16.02
N ASN A 200 -8.31 -7.30 -15.27
CA ASN A 200 -8.88 -7.34 -13.91
C ASN A 200 -8.03 -8.12 -12.90
N THR A 201 -6.72 -8.19 -13.13
CA THR A 201 -5.77 -8.74 -12.17
C THR A 201 -5.55 -7.72 -11.06
N LEU A 202 -5.88 -8.11 -9.84
CA LEU A 202 -5.53 -7.38 -8.63
C LEU A 202 -4.24 -7.98 -8.08
N TYR A 203 -3.22 -7.14 -7.92
CA TYR A 203 -1.96 -7.48 -7.27
C TYR A 203 -2.00 -7.06 -5.80
N LEU A 204 -1.39 -7.88 -4.95
CA LEU A 204 -1.41 -7.74 -3.50
C LEU A 204 0.02 -7.79 -2.97
N GLY A 205 0.52 -6.68 -2.40
CA GLY A 205 1.83 -6.60 -1.78
C GLY A 205 1.78 -7.07 -0.33
N LEU A 206 2.55 -8.11 -0.01
CA LEU A 206 2.77 -8.61 1.35
C LEU A 206 4.06 -7.99 1.89
N GLU A 207 4.03 -7.46 3.11
CA GLU A 207 5.22 -6.89 3.76
C GLU A 207 6.31 -7.94 3.97
N LYS A 208 5.95 -9.07 4.56
CA LYS A 208 6.90 -10.15 4.81
C LYS A 208 6.25 -11.51 4.91
N ASP A 209 6.97 -12.51 4.40
CA ASP A 209 6.67 -13.92 4.62
C ASP A 209 7.40 -14.48 5.85
N SER A 210 7.31 -15.80 6.10
CA SER A 210 8.00 -16.46 7.21
C SER A 210 9.53 -16.39 7.15
N GLN A 211 10.11 -15.98 6.02
CA GLN A 211 11.54 -15.74 5.85
C GLN A 211 11.90 -14.26 5.98
N GLY A 212 10.93 -13.38 6.25
CA GLY A 212 11.13 -11.94 6.33
C GLY A 212 11.20 -11.25 4.97
N LEU A 213 10.74 -11.91 3.90
CA LEU A 213 10.82 -11.37 2.53
C LEU A 213 9.47 -10.84 2.07
N ALA A 214 9.45 -9.65 1.48
CA ALA A 214 8.28 -9.12 0.80
C ALA A 214 7.87 -10.03 -0.37
N ARG A 215 6.57 -10.06 -0.68
CA ARG A 215 6.01 -10.86 -1.79
C ARG A 215 4.93 -10.07 -2.52
N ILE A 216 4.69 -10.42 -3.78
CA ILE A 216 3.53 -9.92 -4.52
C ILE A 216 2.69 -11.11 -4.96
N PHE A 217 1.44 -11.15 -4.50
CA PHE A 217 0.43 -12.10 -4.96
C PHE A 217 -0.48 -11.47 -5.99
N SER A 218 -1.30 -12.31 -6.62
CA SER A 218 -2.31 -11.87 -7.57
C SER A 218 -3.58 -12.71 -7.47
N LEU A 219 -4.70 -12.11 -7.86
CA LEU A 219 -5.98 -12.78 -8.08
C LEU A 219 -6.76 -12.03 -9.17
N VAL A 220 -7.64 -12.71 -9.90
CA VAL A 220 -8.44 -12.10 -10.96
C VAL A 220 -9.85 -11.80 -10.47
N LEU A 221 -10.26 -10.53 -10.55
CA LEU A 221 -11.62 -10.09 -10.24
C LEU A 221 -12.53 -10.22 -11.46
N GLY A 222 -12.81 -11.47 -11.86
CA GLY A 222 -13.73 -11.77 -12.96
C GLY A 222 -15.20 -11.48 -12.63
N GLU A 223 -16.09 -11.59 -13.63
CA GLU A 223 -17.51 -11.24 -13.51
C GLU A 223 -18.23 -11.91 -12.32
N ASN A 224 -17.86 -13.16 -12.02
CA ASN A 224 -18.47 -13.95 -10.95
C ASN A 224 -17.68 -13.92 -9.63
N PHE A 225 -16.63 -13.12 -9.52
CA PHE A 225 -15.79 -13.10 -8.32
C PHE A 225 -16.60 -12.80 -7.05
N TRP A 226 -17.59 -11.91 -7.15
CA TRP A 226 -18.43 -11.52 -6.01
C TRP A 226 -19.71 -12.36 -5.84
N ALA A 227 -19.89 -13.42 -6.64
CA ALA A 227 -21.06 -14.29 -6.56
C ALA A 227 -21.03 -15.24 -5.35
N THR A 228 -19.94 -15.24 -4.59
CA THR A 228 -19.72 -16.07 -3.40
C THR A 228 -18.98 -15.27 -2.31
N ASP A 229 -19.12 -15.71 -1.07
CA ASP A 229 -18.38 -15.23 0.10
C ASP A 229 -17.29 -16.22 0.57
N GLU A 230 -17.06 -17.29 -0.19
CA GLU A 230 -15.98 -18.26 0.06
C GLU A 230 -14.59 -17.63 -0.16
N PHE A 231 -13.56 -18.33 0.33
CA PHE A 231 -12.15 -17.94 0.15
C PHE A 231 -11.82 -17.50 -1.27
N ALA A 232 -11.08 -16.40 -1.38
CA ALA A 232 -10.48 -15.90 -2.62
C ALA A 232 -9.01 -16.36 -2.67
N PRO A 233 -8.69 -17.45 -3.39
CA PRO A 233 -7.33 -17.93 -3.47
C PRO A 233 -6.45 -16.94 -4.25
N VAL A 234 -5.25 -16.72 -3.72
CA VAL A 234 -4.23 -15.89 -4.38
C VAL A 234 -3.12 -16.76 -4.95
N ILE A 235 -2.42 -16.22 -5.94
CA ILE A 235 -1.29 -16.89 -6.60
C ILE A 235 -0.05 -16.03 -6.41
N ASP A 236 1.05 -16.65 -5.98
CA ASP A 236 2.34 -15.96 -5.93
C ASP A 236 2.77 -15.58 -7.35
N THR A 237 3.06 -14.29 -7.54
CA THR A 237 3.52 -13.80 -8.84
C THR A 237 4.96 -14.18 -9.10
N GLU A 238 5.78 -14.51 -8.10
CA GLU A 238 7.22 -14.80 -8.23
C GLU A 238 7.98 -13.73 -9.05
N VAL A 239 7.61 -12.47 -8.90
CA VAL A 239 8.33 -11.34 -9.50
C VAL A 239 9.71 -11.18 -8.87
N LEU A 240 10.62 -10.54 -9.61
CA LEU A 240 12.02 -10.39 -9.20
C LEU A 240 12.19 -9.20 -8.24
N LEU A 241 11.88 -9.40 -6.96
CA LEU A 241 12.10 -8.39 -5.92
C LEU A 241 13.59 -8.26 -5.54
N PRO A 242 14.02 -7.08 -5.04
CA PRO A 242 15.39 -6.90 -4.54
C PRO A 242 15.71 -7.84 -3.38
N THR A 243 16.97 -8.25 -3.30
CA THR A 243 17.49 -9.06 -2.19
C THR A 243 18.48 -8.27 -1.36
N PHE A 244 18.35 -8.36 -0.04
CA PHE A 244 19.21 -7.68 0.92
C PHE A 244 19.99 -8.69 1.74
N SER A 245 21.12 -8.26 2.31
CA SER A 245 21.97 -9.14 3.12
C SER A 245 21.45 -9.34 4.55
N GLN A 246 20.67 -8.39 5.05
CA GLN A 246 20.10 -8.33 6.39
C GLN A 246 19.01 -7.25 6.41
N GLY A 247 18.11 -7.31 7.39
CA GLY A 247 17.03 -6.32 7.55
C GLY A 247 15.68 -6.82 7.02
N GLY A 248 14.63 -6.10 7.39
CA GLY A 248 13.28 -6.29 6.85
C GLY A 248 12.97 -5.16 5.89
N HIS A 249 12.56 -5.52 4.68
CA HIS A 249 12.37 -4.59 3.55
C HIS A 249 10.93 -4.73 3.03
N PRO A 250 9.94 -4.32 3.85
CA PRO A 250 8.54 -4.49 3.52
C PRO A 250 8.14 -3.64 2.32
N ILE A 251 7.20 -4.15 1.54
CA ILE A 251 6.50 -3.39 0.52
C ILE A 251 5.16 -2.96 1.10
N ASN A 252 4.88 -1.66 1.02
CA ASN A 252 3.64 -1.06 1.45
C ASN A 252 2.84 -0.64 0.22
N GLY A 253 2.45 0.64 0.14
CA GLY A 253 1.76 1.21 -1.00
C GLY A 253 2.34 0.80 -2.34
N MET A 254 1.45 0.43 -3.24
CA MET A 254 1.82 0.06 -4.61
C MET A 254 0.85 0.67 -5.61
N ASP A 255 1.26 0.84 -6.86
CA ASP A 255 0.35 1.10 -7.98
C ASP A 255 0.86 0.51 -9.29
N TYR A 256 -0.02 0.42 -10.28
CA TYR A 256 0.30 -0.15 -11.58
C TYR A 256 0.80 0.92 -12.56
N LEU A 257 1.90 0.61 -13.24
CA LEU A 257 2.44 1.42 -14.33
C LEU A 257 2.36 0.65 -15.64
N SER A 258 1.45 1.09 -16.52
CA SER A 258 1.26 0.49 -17.84
C SER A 258 2.46 0.72 -18.76
N LYS A 259 2.78 -0.27 -19.59
CA LYS A 259 3.72 -0.15 -20.72
C LYS A 259 3.15 -0.88 -21.93
N ASP A 260 3.20 -0.23 -23.09
CA ASP A 260 2.72 -0.82 -24.34
C ASP A 260 3.47 -2.11 -24.69
N ASN A 261 2.73 -3.12 -25.16
CA ASN A 261 3.26 -4.45 -25.51
C ASN A 261 4.02 -5.13 -24.35
N HIS A 262 3.60 -4.85 -23.12
CA HIS A 262 4.20 -5.37 -21.90
C HIS A 262 3.10 -5.61 -20.85
N PRO A 263 3.24 -6.60 -19.95
CA PRO A 263 2.31 -6.80 -18.82
C PRO A 263 2.20 -5.57 -17.88
N GLY A 264 3.23 -4.73 -17.90
CA GLY A 264 3.36 -3.51 -17.09
C GLY A 264 4.35 -3.69 -15.94
N TYR A 265 4.31 -2.78 -14.98
CA TYR A 265 5.16 -2.79 -13.80
C TYR A 265 4.34 -2.51 -12.56
N ILE A 266 4.79 -3.01 -11.42
CA ILE A 266 4.37 -2.50 -10.12
C ILE A 266 5.36 -1.44 -9.67
N VAL A 267 4.83 -0.29 -9.26
CA VAL A 267 5.55 0.74 -8.53
C VAL A 267 5.23 0.51 -7.07
N ALA A 268 6.22 0.19 -6.25
CA ALA A 268 6.06 -0.16 -4.84
C ALA A 268 6.91 0.75 -3.94
N ALA A 269 6.35 1.21 -2.82
CA ALA A 269 7.10 1.86 -1.76
C ALA A 269 7.70 0.78 -0.86
N ALA A 270 9.03 0.80 -0.70
CA ALA A 270 9.72 0.03 0.31
C ALA A 270 9.96 0.93 1.52
N ARG A 271 9.04 0.84 2.48
CA ARG A 271 8.84 1.83 3.55
C ARG A 271 10.10 2.07 4.38
N ASN A 272 10.73 1.00 4.84
CA ASN A 272 11.88 1.07 5.75
C ASN A 272 13.17 1.52 5.06
N ASP A 273 13.19 1.49 3.73
CA ASP A 273 14.36 1.79 2.92
C ASP A 273 14.36 3.20 2.35
N ASP A 274 13.25 3.94 2.50
CA ASP A 274 12.98 5.18 1.75
C ASP A 274 13.19 4.97 0.24
N GLN A 275 12.74 3.83 -0.28
CA GLN A 275 12.95 3.43 -1.68
C GLN A 275 11.63 3.27 -2.44
N LEU A 276 11.73 3.51 -3.75
CA LEU A 276 10.69 3.21 -4.71
C LEU A 276 11.21 2.11 -5.64
N TRP A 277 10.46 1.02 -5.72
CA TRP A 277 10.79 -0.15 -6.51
C TRP A 277 9.92 -0.20 -7.78
N ILE A 278 10.56 -0.35 -8.94
CA ILE A 278 9.86 -0.57 -10.21
C ILE A 278 10.07 -2.02 -10.62
N ILE A 279 9.01 -2.81 -10.45
CA ILE A 279 9.04 -4.28 -10.50
C ILE A 279 8.43 -4.74 -11.81
N ASP A 280 9.20 -5.46 -12.61
CA ASP A 280 8.78 -5.98 -13.91
C ASP A 280 7.84 -7.19 -13.77
N LEU A 281 6.57 -7.02 -14.15
CA LEU A 281 5.57 -8.09 -14.14
C LEU A 281 5.83 -9.17 -15.20
N ALA A 282 6.65 -8.90 -16.22
CA ALA A 282 7.12 -9.91 -17.17
C ALA A 282 8.29 -10.75 -16.63
N LYS A 283 8.87 -10.37 -15.48
CA LYS A 283 10.02 -11.02 -14.83
C LYS A 283 11.27 -11.10 -15.71
N LYS A 284 11.43 -10.15 -16.64
CA LYS A 284 12.56 -10.13 -17.58
C LYS A 284 13.68 -9.22 -17.10
N GLN A 285 13.33 -8.15 -16.38
CA GLN A 285 14.28 -7.21 -15.81
C GLN A 285 14.34 -7.35 -14.29
N PRO A 286 15.52 -7.16 -13.67
CA PRO A 286 15.62 -7.00 -12.22
C PRO A 286 14.86 -5.74 -11.78
N THR A 287 14.40 -5.72 -10.54
CA THR A 287 13.72 -4.53 -9.98
C THR A 287 14.64 -3.31 -10.01
N LYS A 288 14.11 -2.19 -10.51
CA LYS A 288 14.77 -0.88 -10.44
C LYS A 288 14.57 -0.29 -9.06
N ILE A 289 15.64 0.18 -8.44
CA ILE A 289 15.63 0.79 -7.10
C ILE A 289 15.96 2.27 -7.19
N ILE A 290 15.03 3.11 -6.73
CA ILE A 290 15.16 4.56 -6.65
C ILE A 290 15.18 4.96 -5.17
N ALA A 291 16.34 5.38 -4.67
CA ALA A 291 16.48 5.89 -3.31
C ALA A 291 15.90 7.31 -3.20
N MET A 292 15.22 7.60 -2.10
CA MET A 292 14.57 8.88 -1.87
C MET A 292 15.05 9.52 -0.58
N ASN A 293 15.22 10.83 -0.61
CA ASN A 293 15.33 11.67 0.58
C ASN A 293 14.10 12.57 0.64
N PHE A 294 13.57 12.83 1.84
CA PHE A 294 12.34 13.60 1.99
C PHE A 294 12.58 14.88 2.78
N LEU A 295 11.90 15.95 2.35
CA LEU A 295 11.94 17.25 2.98
C LEU A 295 10.52 17.75 3.28
N ALA A 296 10.27 18.20 4.50
CA ALA A 296 9.03 18.89 4.86
C ALA A 296 9.18 20.41 4.74
N PRO A 297 8.15 21.14 4.30
CA PRO A 297 8.21 22.60 4.20
C PRO A 297 8.12 23.24 5.60
N VAL A 298 8.94 24.26 5.82
CA VAL A 298 9.01 25.06 7.04
C VAL A 298 8.33 26.40 6.80
N SER A 299 7.51 26.89 7.73
CA SER A 299 6.95 28.24 7.61
C SER A 299 8.02 29.27 7.98
N ALA A 300 8.23 30.25 7.10
CA ALA A 300 9.31 31.25 7.18
C ALA A 300 9.14 32.28 8.32
N GLU A 301 8.34 32.00 9.34
CA GLU A 301 7.93 33.00 10.34
C GLU A 301 9.08 33.43 11.25
N ASN A 302 10.07 32.56 11.48
CA ASN A 302 11.27 32.87 12.24
C ASN A 302 12.49 32.31 11.49
N ASN A 303 13.47 33.15 11.12
CA ASN A 303 14.70 32.79 10.38
C ASN A 303 15.65 31.81 11.11
N GLU A 304 15.13 30.99 12.03
CA GLU A 304 15.87 30.00 12.83
C GLU A 304 16.10 28.69 12.07
N CYS A 305 15.31 28.43 11.02
CA CYS A 305 15.36 27.21 10.23
C CYS A 305 15.51 27.48 8.73
N SER A 306 16.02 26.47 7.99
CA SER A 306 15.93 26.41 6.53
C SER A 306 14.47 26.28 6.09
N ASP A 307 14.13 26.76 4.89
CA ASP A 307 12.79 26.62 4.26
C ASP A 307 12.30 25.17 4.15
N TRP A 308 13.22 24.22 4.29
CA TRP A 308 12.99 22.78 4.22
C TRP A 308 13.72 22.09 5.35
N GLU A 309 13.02 21.20 6.05
CA GLU A 309 13.61 20.32 7.07
C GLU A 309 13.69 18.87 6.56
N PRO A 310 14.79 18.14 6.80
CA PRO A 310 14.89 16.73 6.43
C PRO A 310 14.03 15.84 7.32
N ILE A 311 13.29 14.94 6.69
CA ILE A 311 12.51 13.89 7.37
C ILE A 311 13.42 12.68 7.55
N GLY A 312 13.47 12.14 8.76
CA GLY A 312 14.32 10.99 9.10
C GLY A 312 13.59 9.65 8.98
N ASN A 313 12.31 9.62 9.35
CA ASN A 313 11.44 8.48 9.15
C ASN A 313 10.22 8.93 8.36
N THR A 314 10.18 8.60 7.07
CA THR A 314 9.06 8.97 6.23
C THR A 314 7.87 8.07 6.49
N SER A 315 8.05 6.75 6.65
CA SER A 315 6.97 5.76 6.72
C SER A 315 6.01 5.86 5.53
N LEU A 316 6.53 5.66 4.31
CA LEU A 316 5.69 5.68 3.10
C LEU A 316 4.65 4.54 3.11
N GLU A 317 3.39 4.89 2.88
CA GLU A 317 2.28 3.92 2.83
C GLU A 317 1.45 3.96 1.56
N GLY A 318 1.38 5.10 0.86
CA GLY A 318 0.54 5.19 -0.34
C GLY A 318 1.33 5.55 -1.59
N VAL A 319 1.00 4.89 -2.70
CA VAL A 319 1.56 5.14 -4.03
C VAL A 319 0.44 5.28 -5.05
N ALA A 320 0.44 6.37 -5.82
CA ALA A 320 -0.46 6.57 -6.95
C ALA A 320 0.29 6.96 -8.22
N VAL A 321 0.11 6.18 -9.30
CA VAL A 321 0.59 6.48 -10.64
C VAL A 321 -0.44 7.34 -11.36
N ALA A 322 -0.02 8.55 -11.77
CA ALA A 322 -0.86 9.51 -12.46
C ALA A 322 -0.15 10.06 -13.70
N LYS A 323 -0.47 9.48 -14.86
CA LYS A 323 0.14 9.82 -16.15
C LYS A 323 1.66 9.62 -16.09
N ASN A 324 2.43 10.70 -16.05
CA ASN A 324 3.90 10.70 -15.99
C ASN A 324 4.43 11.04 -14.59
N LYS A 325 3.57 11.03 -13.56
CA LYS A 325 3.96 11.29 -12.17
C LYS A 325 3.62 10.10 -11.30
N ILE A 326 4.40 9.95 -10.24
CA ILE A 326 4.06 9.13 -9.09
C ILE A 326 3.83 10.09 -7.93
N TRP A 327 2.75 9.86 -7.20
CA TRP A 327 2.43 10.52 -5.95
C TRP A 327 2.69 9.54 -4.82
N LEU A 328 3.22 10.06 -3.72
CA LEU A 328 3.52 9.29 -2.53
C LEU A 328 2.91 10.01 -1.34
N ILE A 329 2.39 9.26 -0.38
CA ILE A 329 1.93 9.77 0.91
C ILE A 329 2.53 8.90 2.01
N ASN A 330 2.88 9.52 3.12
CA ASN A 330 3.32 8.77 4.29
C ASN A 330 2.20 8.53 5.28
N ASP A 331 2.29 7.41 6.00
CA ASP A 331 1.66 7.26 7.30
C ASP A 331 2.48 8.02 8.37
N PRO A 332 1.85 8.92 9.12
CA PRO A 332 2.40 9.55 10.31
C PRO A 332 2.59 8.57 11.50
N TRP A 333 3.42 7.53 11.32
CA TRP A 333 3.60 6.44 12.30
C TRP A 333 3.90 6.95 13.72
N LYS A 334 2.91 6.79 14.60
CA LYS A 334 2.88 7.43 15.92
C LYS A 334 4.11 7.20 16.79
N ALA A 335 4.77 6.05 16.64
CA ALA A 335 5.95 5.71 17.43
C ALA A 335 7.15 6.61 17.16
N HIS A 336 7.32 7.08 15.91
CA HIS A 336 8.54 7.78 15.49
C HIS A 336 8.27 9.11 14.76
N TYR A 337 7.04 9.40 14.37
CA TYR A 337 6.76 10.58 13.54
C TYR A 337 7.16 11.91 14.18
N ILE A 338 7.05 12.01 15.51
CA ILE A 338 7.44 13.21 16.27
C ILE A 338 8.95 13.45 16.24
N GLU A 339 9.77 12.42 16.03
CA GLU A 339 11.24 12.53 15.94
C GLU A 339 11.68 13.30 14.68
N ASN A 340 10.81 13.44 13.69
CA ASN A 340 11.05 14.25 12.50
C ASN A 340 11.03 15.76 12.79
N ALA A 341 10.40 16.21 13.88
CA ALA A 341 10.31 17.61 14.25
C ALA A 341 11.69 18.17 14.63
N LYS A 342 12.29 18.93 13.71
CA LYS A 342 13.58 19.62 13.91
C LYS A 342 13.40 21.12 13.99
N CYS A 343 12.48 21.66 13.19
CA CYS A 343 12.13 23.06 13.27
C CYS A 343 10.90 23.30 14.16
N PRO A 344 10.95 24.24 15.13
CA PRO A 344 9.82 24.54 16.01
C PRO A 344 8.52 24.89 15.27
N SER A 345 8.60 25.43 14.06
CA SER A 345 7.41 25.78 13.26
C SER A 345 6.62 24.57 12.75
N ASN A 346 7.19 23.37 12.81
CA ASN A 346 6.56 22.13 12.38
C ASN A 346 6.20 21.22 13.55
N ASP A 347 6.55 21.55 14.80
CA ASP A 347 6.25 20.77 16.00
C ASP A 347 4.77 20.36 16.06
N GLU A 348 3.85 21.31 15.91
CA GLU A 348 2.41 21.02 15.99
C GLU A 348 1.90 20.21 14.80
N LYS A 349 2.56 20.28 13.63
CA LYS A 349 2.20 19.47 12.46
C LYS A 349 2.57 17.99 12.66
N TYR A 350 3.73 17.73 13.27
CA TYR A 350 4.10 16.36 13.63
C TYR A 350 3.29 15.82 14.81
N LYS A 351 2.99 16.65 15.84
CA LYS A 351 2.15 16.24 16.99
C LYS A 351 0.69 15.99 16.61
N SER A 352 0.20 16.65 15.56
CA SER A 352 -1.11 16.36 14.98
C SER A 352 -1.10 15.16 14.05
N PHE A 353 0.05 14.49 13.88
CA PHE A 353 0.22 13.35 12.99
C PHE A 353 -0.29 13.66 11.58
N SER A 354 0.01 14.85 11.07
CA SER A 354 -0.45 15.23 9.74
C SER A 354 0.43 14.60 8.66
N PRO A 355 -0.13 14.06 7.57
CA PRO A 355 0.66 13.48 6.49
C PRO A 355 1.21 14.52 5.52
N LEU A 356 2.23 14.10 4.79
CA LEU A 356 2.89 14.81 3.72
C LEU A 356 2.66 14.10 2.38
N LEU A 357 2.28 14.88 1.38
CA LEU A 357 2.18 14.44 0.00
C LEU A 357 3.46 14.80 -0.76
N PHE A 358 4.02 13.83 -1.44
CA PHE A 358 5.20 13.97 -2.31
C PHE A 358 4.85 13.60 -3.74
N SER A 359 5.70 14.04 -4.68
CA SER A 359 5.59 13.57 -6.06
C SER A 359 6.94 13.56 -6.77
N LEU A 360 7.05 12.70 -7.78
CA LEU A 360 8.18 12.62 -8.68
C LEU A 360 7.70 12.34 -10.11
N THR A 361 8.52 12.72 -11.09
CA THR A 361 8.25 12.43 -12.51
C THR A 361 8.83 11.06 -12.84
N ILE A 362 8.08 10.26 -13.59
CA ILE A 362 8.52 8.95 -14.06
C ILE A 362 9.63 9.13 -15.10
N ASP A 363 10.79 8.54 -14.84
CA ASP A 363 11.86 8.43 -15.83
C ASP A 363 11.61 7.22 -16.73
N LYS A 364 11.69 7.42 -18.04
CA LYS A 364 11.53 6.32 -19.01
C LYS A 364 12.63 5.28 -18.88
N GLY A 365 13.84 5.67 -18.44
CA GLY A 365 14.95 4.77 -18.20
C GLY A 365 14.73 3.79 -17.03
N TRP A 366 13.64 3.94 -16.28
CA TRP A 366 13.23 2.93 -15.29
C TRP A 366 12.55 1.71 -15.93
N LEU A 367 12.10 1.83 -17.19
CA LEU A 367 11.32 0.83 -17.89
C LEU A 367 12.10 0.12 -19.00
N GLU A 368 13.40 0.38 -19.14
CA GLU A 368 14.25 -0.17 -20.20
C GLU A 368 15.00 -1.43 -19.78
#